data_AF-A0A932T9I4-F1
#
_entry.id   AF-A0A932T9I4-F1
#
_cell.length_a   1.000
_cell.length_b   1.000
_cell.length_c   1.000
_cell.angle_alpha   90.00
_cell.angle_beta   90.00
_cell.angle_gamma   90.00
#
_symmetry.space_group_name_H-M   'P 1'
#
loop_
_entity.id
_entity.type
_entity.pdbx_description
1 polymer ?
#
loop_
_entity_poly.entity_id
_entity_poly.type
_entity_poly.pdbx_seq_one_letter_code
_entity_poly.pdbx_strand_id
1 'polypeptide(L)'
;VTLDEVEVVIPNNKLAELPLTNFNRPERWSRRNIYFVCPYSTPPRDVQRIVLEAIVGSFGVRDTPAPSCVTNAFTERGVEYWLRFFTLEFDKRDGVDGGVRDRIWYALRRQGIMMPVAVHDVDLRHKTTETDEAQAARELLRREAILRTVPLFRALPEEAMARLAGASRVARYAGGEVIIHQGDKGSELFVVDSGEVSVSVRNADDTHAHLQTIKAGDFFGEMSLLAGDRRTATVSAAGDCELMVIGKPALAAVFERQPEFVQEISEIVAARQAELATWRAKQPGTAAPQKEPLLARVRRYFGLDD
;
A
#
# COMPACT_ATOMS: atom_id res chain seq x y z
N VAL A 1 38.60 26.56 22.37
CA VAL A 1 38.50 26.96 20.95
C VAL A 1 37.37 26.18 20.32
N THR A 2 36.39 26.87 19.74
CA THR A 2 35.28 26.23 19.01
C THR A 2 35.76 25.71 17.65
N LEU A 3 34.88 25.05 16.89
CA LEU A 3 35.21 24.59 15.52
C LEU A 3 35.51 25.75 14.56
N ASP A 4 35.05 26.96 14.87
CA ASP A 4 35.28 28.18 14.09
C ASP A 4 36.53 28.95 14.55
N GLU A 5 37.43 28.28 15.28
CA GLU A 5 38.64 28.86 15.86
C GLU A 5 38.38 30.03 16.84
N VAL A 6 37.15 30.18 17.33
CA VAL A 6 36.79 31.21 18.29
C VAL A 6 37.13 30.76 19.71
N GLU A 7 37.85 31.60 20.44
CA GLU A 7 38.08 31.40 21.86
C GLU A 7 36.85 31.82 22.66
N VAL A 8 36.28 30.89 23.42
CA VAL A 8 35.12 31.14 24.28
C VAL A 8 35.57 31.04 25.72
N VAL A 9 35.56 32.17 26.42
CA VAL A 9 35.86 32.24 27.86
C VAL A 9 34.53 32.17 28.62
N ILE A 10 34.30 31.04 29.30
CA ILE A 10 33.11 30.85 30.14
C ILE A 10 33.53 31.07 31.60
N PRO A 11 32.95 32.06 32.31
CA PRO A 11 33.19 32.26 33.73
C PRO A 11 32.81 31.01 34.55
N ASN A 12 33.68 30.60 35.49
CA ASN A 12 33.50 29.37 36.28
C ASN A 12 32.15 29.32 37.03
N ASN A 13 31.64 30.46 37.49
CA ASN A 13 30.35 30.54 38.17
C ASN A 13 29.16 30.23 37.24
N LYS A 14 29.24 30.57 35.95
CA LYS A 14 28.20 30.23 34.95
C LYS A 14 28.28 28.78 34.48
N LEU A 15 29.47 28.17 34.51
CA LEU A 15 29.66 26.77 34.11
C LEU A 15 28.96 25.79 35.07
N ALA A 16 28.89 26.12 36.36
CA ALA A 16 28.30 25.27 37.39
C ALA A 16 26.76 25.23 37.37
N GLU A 17 26.12 26.27 36.82
CA GLU A 17 24.65 26.41 36.81
C GLU A 17 24.01 25.89 35.51
N LEU A 18 24.81 25.64 34.47
CA LEU A 18 24.33 25.24 33.15
C LEU A 18 24.48 23.74 32.92
N PRO A 19 23.46 23.06 32.34
CA PRO A 19 23.60 21.67 31.93
C PRO A 19 24.64 21.55 30.81
N LEU A 20 25.73 20.83 31.07
CA LEU A 20 26.77 20.50 30.07
C LEU A 20 26.49 19.13 29.44
N THR A 21 26.17 19.10 28.15
CA THR A 21 26.02 17.85 27.39
C THR A 21 27.32 17.54 26.64
N ASN A 22 27.99 16.45 27.02
CA ASN A 22 29.21 15.99 26.36
C ASN A 22 28.88 15.06 25.18
N PHE A 23 29.07 15.53 23.96
CA PHE A 23 28.85 14.73 22.74
C PHE A 23 30.05 13.82 22.36
N ASN A 24 31.07 13.76 23.22
CA ASN A 24 32.35 13.10 22.93
C ASN A 24 32.71 11.98 23.93
N ARG A 25 32.09 11.95 25.12
CA ARG A 25 32.27 10.90 26.14
C ARG A 25 31.01 10.74 27.00
N PRO A 26 30.71 9.53 27.53
CA PRO A 26 31.44 8.27 27.36
C PRO A 26 31.23 7.62 25.98
N GLU A 27 30.10 7.92 25.34
CA GLU A 27 29.72 7.41 24.04
C GLU A 27 29.92 8.52 22.97
N ARG A 28 30.72 8.22 21.94
CA ARG A 28 31.12 9.19 20.90
C ARG A 28 30.10 9.40 19.78
N TRP A 29 28.97 8.69 19.82
CA TRP A 29 28.01 8.73 18.73
C TRP A 29 26.99 9.83 18.98
N SER A 30 26.82 10.71 18.00
CA SER A 30 25.89 11.85 18.04
C SER A 30 24.76 11.62 17.04
N ARG A 31 23.53 11.91 17.45
CA ARG A 31 22.34 11.80 16.59
C ARG A 31 22.24 13.04 15.70
N ARG A 32 22.04 12.81 14.41
CA ARG A 32 21.80 13.84 13.39
C ARG A 32 20.39 13.71 12.84
N ASN A 33 19.83 14.84 12.44
CA ASN A 33 18.51 14.95 11.85
C ASN A 33 18.62 15.70 10.52
N ILE A 34 18.10 15.11 9.45
CA ILE A 34 17.96 15.76 8.15
C ILE A 34 16.48 15.74 7.77
N TYR A 35 16.00 16.90 7.34
CA TYR A 35 14.65 17.09 6.82
C TYR A 35 14.73 17.27 5.31
N PHE A 36 13.84 16.60 4.59
CA PHE A 36 13.69 16.76 3.15
C PHE A 36 12.23 16.51 2.76
N VAL A 37 11.84 16.99 1.59
CA VAL A 37 10.47 16.92 1.09
C VAL A 37 10.44 16.13 -0.22
N CYS A 38 9.44 15.28 -0.40
CA CYS A 38 9.17 14.56 -1.66
C CYS A 38 7.72 14.80 -2.12
N PRO A 39 7.43 14.63 -3.43
CA PRO A 39 6.10 14.87 -3.98
C PRO A 39 5.05 13.86 -3.47
N TYR A 40 3.78 14.27 -3.47
CA TYR A 40 2.63 13.43 -3.10
C TYR A 40 2.36 12.25 -4.04
N SER A 41 2.93 12.28 -5.25
CA SER A 41 2.77 11.22 -6.25
C SER A 41 3.48 9.93 -5.87
N THR A 42 4.42 9.96 -4.93
CA THR A 42 5.22 8.80 -4.53
C THR A 42 4.74 8.26 -3.18
N PRO A 43 4.47 6.95 -3.04
CA PRO A 43 4.13 6.34 -1.76
C PRO A 43 5.20 6.59 -0.68
N PRO A 44 4.82 6.94 0.56
CA PRO A 44 5.80 7.25 1.60
C PRO A 44 6.75 6.10 1.95
N ARG A 45 6.28 4.85 1.86
CA ARG A 45 7.13 3.67 2.13
C ARG A 45 8.26 3.52 1.13
N ASP A 46 7.99 3.79 -0.15
CA ASP A 46 9.02 3.75 -1.18
C ASP A 46 10.09 4.80 -0.94
N VAL A 47 9.70 6.03 -0.60
CA VAL A 47 10.65 7.10 -0.27
C VAL A 47 11.51 6.72 0.94
N GLN A 48 10.89 6.23 2.02
CA GLN A 48 11.61 5.79 3.23
C GLN A 48 12.61 4.68 2.90
N ARG A 49 12.20 3.67 2.13
CA ARG A 49 13.06 2.56 1.71
C ARG A 49 14.24 3.04 0.86
N ILE A 50 13.99 3.82 -0.20
CA ILE A 50 15.02 4.35 -1.10
C ILE A 50 16.06 5.16 -0.32
N VAL A 51 15.60 6.00 0.62
CA VAL A 51 16.47 6.85 1.42
C VAL A 51 17.32 6.03 2.40
N LEU A 52 16.72 5.05 3.08
CA LEU A 52 17.45 4.17 3.99
C LEU A 52 18.51 3.34 3.23
N GLU A 53 18.18 2.79 2.06
CA GLU A 53 19.13 2.08 1.20
C GLU A 53 20.28 2.99 0.73
N ALA A 54 20.01 4.27 0.47
CA ALA A 54 21.00 5.22 -0.06
C ALA A 54 22.07 5.65 0.94
N ILE A 55 21.73 5.70 2.23
CA ILE A 55 22.61 6.21 3.29
C ILE A 55 23.44 5.12 3.95
N VAL A 56 23.08 3.84 3.78
CA VAL A 56 23.89 2.70 4.24
C VAL A 56 25.27 2.78 3.58
N GLY A 57 26.32 2.63 4.39
CA GLY A 57 27.71 2.77 3.93
C GLY A 57 28.13 4.19 3.55
N SER A 58 27.34 5.23 3.87
CA SER A 58 27.76 6.62 3.73
C SER A 58 28.83 6.97 4.76
N PHE A 59 29.79 7.81 4.36
CA PHE A 59 30.83 8.30 5.26
C PHE A 59 30.20 8.96 6.50
N GLY A 60 30.66 8.56 7.69
CA GLY A 60 30.19 9.08 8.97
C GLY A 60 28.80 8.61 9.41
N VAL A 61 28.11 7.77 8.64
CA VAL A 61 26.83 7.17 9.04
C VAL A 61 27.08 5.79 9.64
N ARG A 62 26.54 5.55 10.84
CA ARG A 62 26.61 4.25 11.50
C ARG A 62 25.47 3.33 11.06
N ASP A 63 25.77 2.05 10.94
CA ASP A 63 24.77 0.99 10.78
C ASP A 63 24.14 0.56 12.12
N THR A 64 24.83 0.83 13.23
CA THR A 64 24.34 0.49 14.58
C THR A 64 24.63 1.63 15.57
N PRO A 65 23.61 2.30 16.12
CA PRO A 65 22.18 2.09 15.85
C PRO A 65 21.78 2.44 14.41
N ALA A 66 20.84 1.68 13.86
CA ALA A 66 20.39 1.82 12.49
C ALA A 66 19.71 3.19 12.25
N PRO A 67 19.91 3.80 11.07
CA PRO A 67 19.19 5.01 10.72
C PRO A 67 17.69 4.73 10.56
N SER A 68 16.87 5.76 10.76
CA SER A 68 15.41 5.69 10.63
C SER A 68 14.90 6.85 9.78
N CYS A 69 14.02 6.59 8.84
CA CYS A 69 13.33 7.62 8.06
C CYS A 69 11.83 7.49 8.29
N VAL A 70 11.18 8.58 8.69
CA VAL A 70 9.73 8.60 8.96
C VAL A 70 9.06 9.75 8.23
N THR A 71 7.78 9.58 7.91
CA THR A 71 6.92 10.69 7.46
C THR A 71 6.68 11.63 8.64
N ASN A 72 7.10 12.89 8.51
CA ASN A 72 6.96 13.90 9.55
C ASN A 72 5.65 14.67 9.43
N ALA A 73 5.35 15.18 8.24
CA ALA A 73 4.16 15.99 7.98
C ALA A 73 3.78 15.97 6.51
N PHE A 74 2.51 16.26 6.23
CA PHE A 74 2.02 16.61 4.90
C PHE A 74 1.96 18.14 4.80
N THR A 75 2.79 18.72 3.94
CA THR A 75 2.97 20.18 3.80
C THR A 75 2.51 20.66 2.43
N GLU A 76 2.33 21.96 2.26
CA GLU A 76 1.99 22.54 0.94
C GLU A 76 3.02 22.22 -0.15
N ARG A 77 4.27 21.94 0.25
CA ARG A 77 5.38 21.60 -0.66
C ARG A 77 5.46 20.12 -1.00
N GLY A 78 4.74 19.25 -0.30
CA GLY A 78 4.87 17.80 -0.41
C GLY A 78 4.89 17.11 0.95
N VAL A 79 5.25 15.82 0.92
CA VAL A 79 5.43 15.01 2.12
C VAL A 79 6.81 15.31 2.71
N GLU A 80 6.85 15.82 3.94
CA GLU A 80 8.10 16.06 4.68
C GLU A 80 8.52 14.79 5.41
N TYR A 81 9.80 14.45 5.29
CA TYR A 81 10.41 13.30 5.94
C TYR A 81 11.46 13.75 6.94
N TRP A 82 11.53 13.00 8.04
CA TRP A 82 12.56 13.15 9.05
C TRP A 82 13.48 11.93 9.02
N LEU A 83 14.70 12.13 8.51
CA LEU A 83 15.77 11.15 8.57
C LEU A 83 16.61 11.36 9.84
N ARG A 84 16.80 10.28 10.60
CA ARG A 84 17.66 10.22 11.77
C ARG A 84 18.77 9.22 11.55
N PHE A 85 20.00 9.61 11.85
CA PHE A 85 21.16 8.73 11.78
C PHE A 85 22.18 9.12 12.85
N PHE A 86 23.19 8.27 13.05
CA PHE A 86 24.21 8.48 14.08
C PHE A 86 25.60 8.57 13.45
N THR A 87 26.43 9.48 13.96
CA THR A 87 27.82 9.69 13.51
C THR A 87 28.81 9.68 14.67
N LEU A 88 30.02 9.15 14.44
CA LEU A 88 31.16 9.27 15.35
C LEU A 88 32.02 10.50 15.07
N GLU A 89 31.91 11.06 13.86
CA GLU A 89 32.72 12.17 13.35
C GLU A 89 31.95 13.48 13.56
N PHE A 90 31.69 13.83 14.83
CA PHE A 90 30.95 15.07 15.15
C PHE A 90 31.72 16.33 14.73
N ASP A 91 33.04 16.27 14.72
CA ASP A 91 33.92 17.32 14.18
C ASP A 91 33.68 17.58 12.68
N LYS A 92 33.31 16.55 11.92
CA LYS A 92 33.03 16.65 10.46
C LYS A 92 31.54 16.59 10.14
N ARG A 93 30.68 16.90 11.11
CA ARG A 93 29.23 16.75 10.99
C ARG A 93 28.63 17.45 9.76
N ASP A 94 29.20 18.58 9.34
CA ASP A 94 28.69 19.34 8.20
C ASP A 94 28.97 18.61 6.88
N GLY A 95 30.16 17.99 6.78
CA GLY A 95 30.52 17.12 5.65
C GLY A 95 29.72 15.82 5.63
N VAL A 96 29.47 15.23 6.81
CA VAL A 96 28.61 14.04 6.93
C VAL A 96 27.17 14.37 6.50
N ASP A 97 26.60 15.45 7.03
CA ASP A 97 25.25 15.87 6.68
C ASP A 97 25.14 16.23 5.19
N GLY A 98 26.14 16.94 4.63
CA GLY A 98 26.21 17.25 3.20
C GLY A 98 26.25 15.99 2.33
N GLY A 99 27.15 15.05 2.64
CA GLY A 99 27.24 13.79 1.93
C GLY A 99 25.96 12.96 1.99
N VAL A 100 25.26 12.97 3.13
CA VAL A 100 23.94 12.31 3.25
C VAL A 100 22.91 13.01 2.35
N ARG A 101 22.83 14.34 2.34
CA ARG A 101 21.90 15.07 1.44
C ARG A 101 22.17 14.77 -0.03
N ASP A 102 23.43 14.73 -0.45
CA ASP A 102 23.80 14.42 -1.83
C ASP A 102 23.38 13.01 -2.22
N ARG A 103 23.62 12.02 -1.35
CA ARG A 103 23.21 10.62 -1.61
C ARG A 103 21.70 10.48 -1.73
N ILE A 104 20.95 11.15 -0.85
CA ILE A 104 19.48 11.19 -0.92
C ILE A 104 19.05 11.76 -2.27
N TRP A 105 19.64 12.89 -2.67
CA TRP A 105 19.31 13.54 -3.94
C TRP A 105 19.57 12.61 -5.14
N TYR A 106 20.74 11.97 -5.21
CA TYR A 106 21.05 11.04 -6.30
C TYR A 106 20.15 9.80 -6.27
N ALA A 107 19.81 9.27 -5.10
CA ALA A 107 18.96 8.08 -4.98
C ALA A 107 17.53 8.34 -5.45
N LEU A 108 16.94 9.46 -5.03
CA LEU A 108 15.61 9.86 -5.46
C LEU A 108 15.57 10.15 -6.96
N ARG A 109 16.57 10.89 -7.47
CA ARG A 109 16.65 11.22 -8.90
C ARG A 109 16.80 9.99 -9.80
N ARG A 110 17.53 8.96 -9.35
CA ARG A 110 17.62 7.67 -10.07
C ARG A 110 16.29 6.93 -10.18
N GLN A 111 15.37 7.17 -9.24
CA GLN A 111 14.03 6.58 -9.23
C GLN A 111 12.99 7.51 -9.89
N GLY A 112 13.42 8.58 -10.57
CA GLY A 112 12.54 9.55 -11.21
C GLY A 112 11.79 10.46 -10.23
N ILE A 113 12.14 10.44 -8.95
CA ILE A 113 11.50 11.28 -7.92
C ILE A 113 12.18 12.64 -7.91
N MET A 114 11.46 13.66 -8.36
CA MET A 114 11.93 15.04 -8.37
C MET A 114 11.56 15.72 -7.05
N MET A 115 12.56 16.25 -6.34
CA MET A 115 12.30 17.03 -5.14
C MET A 115 11.52 18.31 -5.50
N PRO A 116 10.43 18.62 -4.78
CA PRO A 116 9.58 19.75 -5.11
C PRO A 116 10.32 21.07 -4.86
N VAL A 117 10.44 21.87 -5.91
CA VAL A 117 10.70 23.30 -5.78
C VAL A 117 9.46 23.97 -5.21
N ALA A 118 9.63 25.03 -4.41
CA ALA A 118 8.51 25.81 -3.90
C ALA A 118 7.84 26.57 -5.05
N VAL A 119 6.96 25.90 -5.78
CA VAL A 119 6.05 26.52 -6.74
C VAL A 119 4.67 26.56 -6.08
N HIS A 120 4.13 27.76 -5.88
CA HIS A 120 2.71 27.94 -5.67
C HIS A 120 2.05 27.67 -7.01
N ASP A 121 1.75 26.40 -7.30
CA ASP A 121 0.97 26.07 -8.48
C ASP A 121 -0.47 26.47 -8.19
N VAL A 122 -0.84 27.67 -8.61
CA VAL A 122 -2.26 28.03 -8.69
C VAL A 122 -2.78 27.24 -9.88
N ASP A 123 -3.35 26.07 -9.59
CA ASP A 123 -4.04 25.24 -10.58
C ASP A 123 -5.31 25.97 -11.05
N LEU A 124 -5.13 26.97 -11.91
CA LEU A 124 -6.18 27.61 -12.69
C LEU A 124 -6.61 26.60 -13.75
N ARG A 125 -7.35 25.57 -13.33
CA ARG A 125 -8.05 24.68 -14.24
C ARG A 125 -9.08 25.49 -15.01
N HIS A 126 -8.67 26.04 -16.15
CA HIS A 126 -9.61 26.25 -17.24
C HIS A 126 -10.09 24.86 -17.66
N LYS A 127 -11.13 24.35 -16.97
CA LYS A 127 -11.83 23.12 -17.31
C LYS A 127 -12.44 23.27 -18.70
N THR A 128 -11.68 22.98 -19.74
CA THR A 128 -12.24 22.71 -21.06
C THR A 128 -12.72 21.26 -21.07
N THR A 129 -13.97 21.05 -21.47
CA THR A 129 -14.66 19.75 -21.56
C THR A 129 -13.81 18.67 -22.26
N GLU A 130 -13.01 19.07 -23.26
CA GLU A 130 -12.12 18.18 -24.03
C GLU A 130 -11.01 17.52 -23.18
N THR A 131 -10.50 18.20 -22.15
CA THR A 131 -9.44 17.65 -21.29
C THR A 131 -9.97 16.61 -20.29
N ASP A 132 -11.17 16.82 -19.77
CA ASP A 132 -11.84 15.89 -18.86
C ASP A 132 -12.26 14.60 -19.59
N GLU A 133 -12.76 14.71 -20.83
CA GLU A 133 -13.13 13.55 -21.66
C GLU A 133 -11.91 12.68 -22.02
N ALA A 134 -10.79 13.32 -22.42
CA ALA A 134 -9.56 12.60 -22.72
C ALA A 134 -8.99 11.88 -21.48
N GLN A 135 -9.05 12.52 -20.31
CA GLN A 135 -8.58 11.91 -19.06
C GLN A 135 -9.49 10.76 -18.60
N ALA A 136 -10.82 10.93 -18.70
CA ALA A 136 -11.78 9.89 -18.40
C ALA A 136 -11.61 8.67 -19.32
N ALA A 137 -11.39 8.88 -20.62
CA ALA A 137 -11.11 7.82 -21.58
C ALA A 137 -9.82 7.06 -21.23
N ARG A 138 -8.76 7.77 -20.85
CA ARG A 138 -7.47 7.16 -20.48
C ARG A 138 -7.57 6.32 -19.20
N GLU A 139 -8.33 6.82 -18.22
CA GLU A 139 -8.60 6.09 -16.99
C GLU A 139 -9.49 4.86 -17.23
N LEU A 140 -10.48 4.95 -18.11
CA LEU A 140 -11.30 3.82 -18.52
C LEU A 140 -10.45 2.72 -19.17
N LEU A 141 -9.60 3.09 -20.14
CA LEU A 141 -8.67 2.16 -20.79
C LEU A 141 -7.71 1.50 -19.78
N ARG A 142 -7.23 2.26 -18.78
CA ARG A 142 -6.42 1.71 -17.70
C ARG A 142 -7.20 0.65 -16.91
N ARG A 143 -8.44 0.94 -16.52
CA ARG A 143 -9.29 -0.01 -15.76
C ARG A 143 -9.59 -1.28 -16.55
N GLU A 144 -9.88 -1.15 -17.84
CA GLU A 144 -10.06 -2.30 -18.72
C GLU A 144 -8.81 -3.17 -18.80
N ALA A 145 -7.63 -2.56 -18.94
CA ALA A 145 -6.37 -3.29 -18.98
C ALA A 145 -6.13 -4.08 -17.68
N ILE A 146 -6.44 -3.48 -16.53
CA ILE A 146 -6.34 -4.14 -15.21
C ILE A 146 -7.29 -5.33 -15.13
N LEU A 147 -8.56 -5.16 -15.49
CA LEU A 147 -9.53 -6.25 -15.44
C LEU A 147 -9.12 -7.41 -16.36
N ARG A 148 -8.58 -7.13 -17.55
CA ARG A 148 -8.08 -8.14 -18.49
C ARG A 148 -6.86 -8.92 -17.99
N THR A 149 -6.18 -8.48 -16.93
CA THR A 149 -5.08 -9.27 -16.35
C THR A 149 -5.59 -10.60 -15.81
N VAL A 150 -6.79 -10.62 -15.21
CA VAL A 150 -7.44 -11.80 -14.64
C VAL A 150 -8.07 -12.64 -15.76
N PRO A 151 -7.76 -13.94 -15.85
CA PRO A 151 -8.30 -14.83 -16.90
C PRO A 151 -9.82 -14.82 -16.99
N LEU A 152 -10.51 -14.78 -15.84
CA LEU A 152 -11.97 -14.75 -15.74
C LEU A 152 -12.60 -13.62 -16.56
N PHE A 153 -12.05 -12.40 -16.52
CA PHE A 153 -12.64 -11.27 -17.25
C PHE A 153 -12.20 -11.21 -18.73
N ARG A 154 -11.21 -11.99 -19.17
CA ARG A 154 -10.74 -11.96 -20.57
C ARG A 154 -11.79 -12.45 -21.55
N ALA A 155 -12.67 -13.35 -21.11
CA ALA A 155 -13.76 -13.89 -21.91
C ALA A 155 -14.87 -12.86 -22.18
N LEU A 156 -14.90 -11.73 -21.45
CA LEU A 156 -15.93 -10.72 -21.63
C LEU A 156 -15.74 -9.97 -22.98
N PRO A 157 -16.80 -9.86 -23.82
CA PRO A 157 -16.93 -8.92 -24.91
C PRO A 157 -16.53 -7.49 -24.52
N GLU A 158 -15.98 -6.74 -25.49
CA GLU A 158 -15.47 -5.37 -25.28
C GLU A 158 -16.50 -4.45 -24.62
N GLU A 159 -17.76 -4.48 -25.06
CA GLU A 159 -18.80 -3.65 -24.46
C GLU A 159 -19.08 -3.99 -22.99
N ALA A 160 -19.02 -5.28 -22.62
CA ALA A 160 -19.23 -5.71 -21.24
C ALA A 160 -18.03 -5.33 -20.36
N MET A 161 -16.83 -5.47 -20.90
CA MET A 161 -15.59 -5.02 -20.26
C MET A 161 -15.61 -3.52 -19.99
N ALA A 162 -15.95 -2.70 -20.98
CA ALA A 162 -16.03 -1.24 -20.84
C ALA A 162 -17.05 -0.81 -19.78
N ARG A 163 -18.23 -1.45 -19.75
CA ARG A 163 -19.25 -1.19 -18.71
C ARG A 163 -18.75 -1.57 -17.32
N LEU A 164 -18.10 -2.73 -17.18
CA LEU A 164 -17.57 -3.20 -15.91
C LEU A 164 -16.45 -2.28 -15.42
N ALA A 165 -15.53 -1.89 -16.30
CA ALA A 165 -14.46 -0.94 -16.02
C ALA A 165 -15.00 0.43 -15.61
N GLY A 166 -16.01 0.95 -16.31
CA GLY A 166 -16.67 2.22 -15.98
C GLY A 166 -17.35 2.23 -14.62
N ALA A 167 -17.90 1.07 -14.20
CA ALA A 167 -18.54 0.90 -12.89
C ALA A 167 -17.59 0.46 -11.76
N SER A 168 -16.30 0.29 -12.07
CA SER A 168 -15.26 -0.07 -11.11
C SER A 168 -14.51 1.15 -10.59
N ARG A 169 -13.88 1.01 -9.43
CA ARG A 169 -13.02 2.06 -8.85
C ARG A 169 -11.68 1.48 -8.41
N VAL A 170 -10.67 2.32 -8.45
CA VAL A 170 -9.34 1.99 -7.94
C VAL A 170 -9.26 2.31 -6.44
N ALA A 171 -8.67 1.41 -5.66
CA ALA A 171 -8.40 1.58 -4.24
C ALA A 171 -6.93 1.26 -3.95
N ARG A 172 -6.29 2.04 -3.07
CA ARG A 172 -4.89 1.83 -2.67
C ARG A 172 -4.83 1.56 -1.18
N TYR A 173 -4.01 0.59 -0.80
CA TYR A 173 -3.81 0.17 0.58
C TYR A 173 -2.32 0.11 0.88
N ALA A 174 -1.95 0.55 2.08
CA ALA A 174 -0.59 0.39 2.58
C ALA A 174 -0.39 -1.01 3.18
N GLY A 175 0.83 -1.54 3.13
CA GLY A 175 1.10 -2.88 3.68
C GLY A 175 0.72 -3.01 5.17
N GLY A 176 -0.03 -4.03 5.52
CA GLY A 176 -0.59 -4.26 6.85
C GLY A 176 -2.00 -3.70 7.06
N GLU A 177 -2.53 -2.90 6.14
CA GLU A 177 -3.93 -2.47 6.20
C GLU A 177 -4.88 -3.63 5.93
N VAL A 178 -5.97 -3.71 6.71
CA VAL A 178 -7.03 -4.69 6.51
C VAL A 178 -8.00 -4.18 5.45
N ILE A 179 -8.21 -4.97 4.41
CA ILE A 179 -9.09 -4.67 3.28
C ILE A 179 -10.49 -5.28 3.53
N ILE A 180 -10.52 -6.49 4.06
CA ILE A 180 -11.75 -7.24 4.40
C ILE A 180 -11.58 -7.84 5.79
N HIS A 181 -12.59 -7.69 6.66
CA HIS A 181 -12.66 -8.46 7.91
C HIS A 181 -13.53 -9.70 7.74
N GLN A 182 -13.08 -10.83 8.29
CA GLN A 182 -13.89 -12.04 8.41
C GLN A 182 -15.17 -11.74 9.20
N GLY A 183 -16.30 -12.26 8.73
CA GLY A 183 -17.61 -12.11 9.35
C GLY A 183 -18.37 -10.86 8.89
N ASP A 184 -17.72 -9.90 8.23
CA ASP A 184 -18.42 -8.72 7.72
C ASP A 184 -19.37 -9.08 6.58
N LYS A 185 -20.38 -8.24 6.38
CA LYS A 185 -21.15 -8.26 5.14
C LYS A 185 -20.32 -7.52 4.10
N GLY A 186 -20.15 -8.12 2.92
CA GLY A 186 -19.56 -7.42 1.80
C GLY A 186 -20.22 -7.81 0.50
N SER A 187 -20.21 -6.89 -0.44
CA SER A 187 -20.86 -7.06 -1.75
C SER A 187 -19.95 -6.56 -2.87
N GLU A 188 -18.65 -6.67 -2.64
CA GLU A 188 -17.61 -6.25 -3.57
C GLU A 188 -16.64 -7.39 -3.86
N LEU A 189 -16.20 -7.42 -5.11
CA LEU A 189 -15.07 -8.19 -5.61
C LEU A 189 -13.87 -7.26 -5.74
N PHE A 190 -12.68 -7.78 -5.47
CA PHE A 190 -11.42 -7.05 -5.58
C PHE A 190 -10.50 -7.77 -6.56
N VAL A 191 -9.95 -7.04 -7.53
CA VAL A 191 -8.88 -7.51 -8.42
C VAL A 191 -7.57 -6.87 -7.98
N VAL A 192 -6.51 -7.65 -7.87
CA VAL A 192 -5.18 -7.13 -7.52
C VAL A 192 -4.50 -6.60 -8.80
N ASP A 193 -4.35 -5.28 -8.91
CA ASP A 193 -3.62 -4.63 -10.00
C ASP A 193 -2.11 -4.73 -9.78
N SER A 194 -1.66 -4.33 -8.59
CA SER A 194 -0.25 -4.38 -8.18
C SER A 194 -0.11 -4.73 -6.70
N GLY A 195 1.03 -5.31 -6.34
CA GLY A 195 1.31 -5.80 -4.99
C GLY A 195 0.72 -7.18 -4.70
N GLU A 196 0.53 -7.48 -3.42
CA GLU A 196 -0.01 -8.76 -2.94
C GLU A 196 -0.79 -8.57 -1.64
N VAL A 197 -1.76 -9.47 -1.43
CA VAL A 197 -2.60 -9.50 -0.23
C VAL A 197 -2.50 -10.85 0.45
N SER A 198 -2.51 -10.85 1.78
CA SER A 198 -2.50 -12.04 2.63
C SER A 198 -3.92 -12.34 3.09
N VAL A 199 -4.35 -13.58 2.90
CA VAL A 199 -5.63 -14.09 3.39
C VAL A 199 -5.38 -14.89 4.66
N SER A 200 -6.12 -14.57 5.72
CA SER A 200 -6.04 -15.26 7.00
C SER A 200 -7.43 -15.57 7.54
N VAL A 201 -7.56 -16.68 8.25
CA VAL A 201 -8.80 -17.07 8.93
C VAL A 201 -8.56 -17.04 10.42
N ARG A 202 -9.50 -16.45 11.14
CA ARG A 202 -9.54 -16.45 12.59
C ARG A 202 -10.09 -17.78 13.10
N ASN A 203 -9.29 -18.45 13.93
CA ASN A 203 -9.61 -19.72 14.55
C ASN A 203 -10.42 -19.53 15.84
N ALA A 204 -10.90 -20.66 16.42
CA ALA A 204 -11.73 -20.65 17.62
C ALA A 204 -10.99 -20.12 18.87
N ASP A 205 -9.67 -20.14 18.86
CA ASP A 205 -8.77 -19.60 19.89
C ASP A 205 -8.35 -18.14 19.65
N ASP A 206 -9.02 -17.45 18.72
CA ASP A 206 -8.75 -16.06 18.30
C ASP A 206 -7.36 -15.88 17.64
N THR A 207 -6.69 -16.98 17.26
CA THR A 207 -5.46 -16.92 16.47
C THR A 207 -5.77 -16.73 14.98
N HIS A 208 -4.90 -16.00 14.28
CA HIS A 208 -5.00 -15.79 12.83
C HIS A 208 -4.07 -16.76 12.10
N ALA A 209 -4.65 -17.74 11.41
CA ALA A 209 -3.89 -18.67 10.60
C ALA A 209 -3.87 -18.21 9.14
N HIS A 210 -2.67 -18.11 8.56
CA HIS A 210 -2.47 -17.77 7.16
C HIS A 210 -3.02 -18.89 6.27
N LEU A 211 -3.84 -18.50 5.29
CA LEU A 211 -4.44 -19.40 4.32
C LEU A 211 -3.63 -19.39 3.02
N GLN A 212 -3.47 -18.20 2.41
CA GLN A 212 -2.78 -18.02 1.14
C GLN A 212 -2.41 -16.56 0.91
N THR A 213 -1.51 -16.31 -0.05
CA THR A 213 -1.19 -14.99 -0.58
C THR A 213 -1.72 -14.88 -2.00
N ILE A 214 -2.45 -13.81 -2.30
CA ILE A 214 -3.00 -13.51 -3.62
C ILE A 214 -2.18 -12.37 -4.23
N LYS A 215 -1.73 -12.55 -5.47
CA LYS A 215 -0.83 -11.63 -6.19
C LYS A 215 -1.57 -10.89 -7.31
N ALA A 216 -0.89 -9.89 -7.87
CA ALA A 216 -1.34 -9.18 -9.07
C ALA A 216 -1.80 -10.14 -10.19
N GLY A 217 -2.93 -9.80 -10.83
CA GLY A 217 -3.57 -10.62 -11.85
C GLY A 217 -4.55 -11.67 -11.33
N ASP A 218 -4.77 -11.72 -10.03
CA ASP A 218 -5.80 -12.55 -9.39
C ASP A 218 -6.80 -11.68 -8.58
N PHE A 219 -7.85 -12.28 -8.05
CA PHE A 219 -8.98 -11.61 -7.42
C PHE A 219 -9.46 -12.32 -6.16
N PHE A 220 -10.18 -11.58 -5.31
CA PHE A 220 -10.77 -12.09 -4.06
C PHE A 220 -12.08 -11.39 -3.70
N GLY A 221 -12.79 -11.95 -2.72
CA GLY A 221 -14.07 -11.44 -2.24
C GLY A 221 -15.29 -12.01 -2.98
N GLU A 222 -15.05 -12.93 -3.90
CA GLU A 222 -16.02 -13.65 -4.71
C GLU A 222 -17.02 -14.46 -3.88
N MET A 223 -16.57 -15.06 -2.78
CA MET A 223 -17.40 -15.96 -1.98
C MET A 223 -18.62 -15.24 -1.38
N SER A 224 -18.40 -14.05 -0.81
CA SER A 224 -19.47 -13.25 -0.21
C SER A 224 -20.38 -12.65 -1.26
N LEU A 225 -19.80 -12.22 -2.40
CA LEU A 225 -20.54 -11.64 -3.50
C LEU A 225 -21.47 -12.63 -4.20
N LEU A 226 -21.05 -13.88 -4.34
CA LEU A 226 -21.77 -14.92 -5.08
C LEU A 226 -22.70 -15.75 -4.20
N ALA A 227 -22.26 -16.09 -2.99
CA ALA A 227 -23.04 -16.91 -2.07
C ALA A 227 -24.01 -16.07 -1.22
N GLY A 228 -23.86 -14.74 -1.21
CA GLY A 228 -24.59 -13.83 -0.32
C GLY A 228 -24.20 -13.96 1.16
N ASP A 229 -23.16 -14.75 1.45
CA ASP A 229 -22.68 -15.03 2.80
C ASP A 229 -21.82 -13.90 3.35
N ARG A 230 -21.54 -13.95 4.66
CA ARG A 230 -20.51 -13.12 5.29
C ARG A 230 -19.11 -13.47 4.75
N ARG A 231 -18.19 -12.51 4.83
CA ARG A 231 -16.78 -12.69 4.47
C ARG A 231 -16.19 -13.87 5.25
N THR A 232 -15.61 -14.84 4.55
CA THR A 232 -15.14 -16.12 5.12
C THR A 232 -13.75 -16.05 5.75
N ALA A 233 -12.98 -15.02 5.38
CA ALA A 233 -11.61 -14.78 5.81
C ALA A 233 -11.33 -13.27 5.87
N THR A 234 -10.30 -12.90 6.62
CA THR A 234 -9.73 -11.55 6.66
C THR A 234 -8.69 -11.44 5.56
N VAL A 235 -8.70 -10.33 4.81
CA VAL A 235 -7.72 -10.04 3.77
C VAL A 235 -7.00 -8.74 4.14
N SER A 236 -5.68 -8.77 4.19
CA SER A 236 -4.84 -7.62 4.49
C SER A 236 -3.77 -7.43 3.42
N ALA A 237 -3.39 -6.19 3.14
CA ALA A 237 -2.29 -5.88 2.25
C ALA A 237 -0.97 -6.47 2.81
N ALA A 238 -0.24 -7.28 2.04
CA ALA A 238 1.06 -7.82 2.49
C ALA A 238 2.20 -6.83 2.22
N GLY A 239 2.04 -5.99 1.20
CA GLY A 239 2.82 -4.78 0.93
C GLY A 239 1.89 -3.69 0.42
N ASP A 240 2.43 -2.57 -0.05
CA ASP A 240 1.59 -1.54 -0.70
C ASP A 240 0.96 -2.14 -1.97
N CYS A 241 -0.35 -1.99 -2.12
CA CYS A 241 -1.10 -2.60 -3.23
C CYS A 241 -2.17 -1.67 -3.79
N GLU A 242 -2.42 -1.80 -5.09
CA GLU A 242 -3.52 -1.17 -5.81
C GLU A 242 -4.52 -2.24 -6.24
N LEU A 243 -5.80 -1.99 -5.96
CA LEU A 243 -6.90 -2.93 -6.18
C LEU A 243 -7.98 -2.28 -7.05
N MET A 244 -8.57 -3.06 -7.96
CA MET A 244 -9.83 -2.70 -8.61
C MET A 244 -10.99 -3.23 -7.77
N VAL A 245 -11.91 -2.36 -7.38
CA VAL A 245 -13.11 -2.71 -6.62
C VAL A 245 -14.31 -2.71 -7.55
N ILE A 246 -15.01 -3.84 -7.58
CA ILE A 246 -16.21 -4.07 -8.40
C ILE A 246 -17.36 -4.38 -7.46
N GLY A 247 -18.39 -3.53 -7.45
CA GLY A 247 -19.58 -3.74 -6.63
C GLY A 247 -20.57 -4.74 -7.25
N LYS A 248 -21.45 -5.29 -6.41
CA LYS A 248 -22.55 -6.19 -6.82
C LYS A 248 -23.37 -5.67 -8.00
N PRO A 249 -23.81 -4.40 -8.05
CA PRO A 249 -24.63 -3.91 -9.17
C PRO A 249 -23.91 -4.01 -10.52
N ALA A 250 -22.61 -3.70 -10.54
CA ALA A 250 -21.79 -3.76 -11.75
C ALA A 250 -21.64 -5.21 -12.24
N LEU A 251 -21.42 -6.15 -11.31
CA LEU A 251 -21.27 -7.57 -11.65
C LEU A 251 -22.60 -8.22 -12.05
N ALA A 252 -23.70 -7.86 -11.38
CA ALA A 252 -25.05 -8.33 -11.71
C ALA A 252 -25.43 -8.02 -13.16
N ALA A 253 -25.16 -6.79 -13.62
CA ALA A 253 -25.41 -6.39 -15.00
C ALA A 253 -24.60 -7.18 -16.04
N VAL A 254 -23.44 -7.73 -15.66
CA VAL A 254 -22.67 -8.64 -16.51
C VAL A 254 -23.30 -10.03 -16.51
N PHE A 255 -23.71 -10.54 -15.34
CA PHE A 255 -24.35 -11.87 -15.21
C PHE A 255 -25.65 -11.99 -15.99
N GLU A 256 -26.50 -10.96 -15.99
CA GLU A 256 -27.76 -10.96 -16.76
C GLU A 256 -27.54 -11.10 -18.27
N ARG A 257 -26.41 -10.58 -18.78
CA ARG A 257 -26.12 -10.56 -20.21
C ARG A 257 -25.24 -11.71 -20.67
N GLN A 258 -24.53 -12.36 -19.76
CA GLN A 258 -23.54 -13.40 -20.07
C GLN A 258 -23.63 -14.58 -19.08
N PRO A 259 -24.52 -15.55 -19.36
CA PRO A 259 -24.69 -16.73 -18.52
C PRO A 259 -23.44 -17.62 -18.43
N GLU A 260 -22.60 -17.66 -19.46
CA GLU A 260 -21.35 -18.43 -19.46
C GLU A 260 -20.37 -17.93 -18.38
N PHE A 261 -20.29 -16.61 -18.21
CA PHE A 261 -19.46 -15.99 -17.16
C PHE A 261 -19.90 -16.39 -15.74
N VAL A 262 -21.20 -16.63 -15.54
CA VAL A 262 -21.74 -17.14 -14.26
C VAL A 262 -21.25 -18.57 -13.98
N GLN A 263 -21.13 -19.41 -15.01
CA GLN A 263 -20.65 -20.77 -14.86
C GLN A 263 -19.17 -20.78 -14.48
N GLU A 264 -18.32 -20.05 -15.21
CA GLU A 264 -16.89 -19.95 -14.95
C GLU A 264 -16.60 -19.44 -13.52
N ILE A 265 -17.26 -18.35 -13.10
CA ILE A 265 -17.02 -17.81 -11.76
C ILE A 265 -17.49 -18.78 -10.67
N SER A 266 -18.59 -19.50 -10.91
CA SER A 266 -19.11 -20.49 -9.96
C SER A 266 -18.17 -21.68 -9.80
N GLU A 267 -17.53 -22.14 -10.88
CA GLU A 267 -16.52 -23.20 -10.82
C GLU A 267 -15.31 -22.77 -9.98
N ILE A 268 -14.80 -21.55 -10.19
CA ILE A 268 -13.67 -21.01 -9.42
C ILE A 268 -14.03 -20.93 -7.92
N VAL A 269 -15.23 -20.45 -7.61
CA VAL A 269 -15.68 -20.32 -6.21
C VAL A 269 -15.88 -21.68 -5.56
N ALA A 270 -16.41 -22.66 -6.29
CA ALA A 270 -16.56 -24.02 -5.80
C ALA A 270 -15.19 -24.66 -5.50
N ALA A 271 -14.20 -24.46 -6.36
CA ALA A 271 -12.83 -24.91 -6.14
C ALA A 271 -12.21 -24.27 -4.88
N ARG A 272 -12.29 -22.95 -4.75
CA ARG A 272 -11.77 -22.21 -3.58
C ARG A 272 -12.50 -22.57 -2.28
N GLN A 273 -13.81 -22.85 -2.34
CA GLN A 273 -14.57 -23.37 -1.20
C GLN A 273 -14.08 -24.75 -0.75
N ALA A 274 -13.78 -25.64 -1.69
CA ALA A 274 -13.24 -26.96 -1.39
C ALA A 274 -11.83 -26.87 -0.78
N GLU A 275 -10.97 -25.99 -1.29
CA GLU A 275 -9.66 -25.69 -0.72
C GLU A 275 -9.77 -25.15 0.71
N LEU A 276 -10.65 -24.17 0.94
CA LEU A 276 -10.89 -23.64 2.29
C LEU A 276 -11.43 -24.73 3.24
N ALA A 277 -12.33 -25.60 2.76
CA ALA A 277 -12.89 -26.69 3.55
C ALA A 277 -11.83 -27.75 3.91
N THR A 278 -10.96 -28.11 2.96
CA THR A 278 -9.87 -29.06 3.21
C THR A 278 -8.81 -28.46 4.14
N TRP A 279 -8.51 -27.17 4.02
CA TRP A 279 -7.64 -26.46 4.96
C TRP A 279 -8.23 -26.44 6.37
N ARG A 280 -9.53 -26.15 6.51
CA ARG A 280 -10.27 -26.21 7.78
C ARG A 280 -10.25 -27.61 8.39
N ALA A 281 -10.49 -28.65 7.59
CA ALA A 281 -10.46 -30.03 8.06
C ALA A 281 -9.09 -30.47 8.61
N LYS A 282 -8.00 -29.85 8.14
CA LYS A 282 -6.64 -30.08 8.65
C LYS A 282 -6.31 -29.30 9.92
N GLN A 283 -7.14 -28.33 10.33
CA GLN A 283 -6.94 -27.55 11.54
C GLN A 283 -7.87 -28.03 12.68
N PRO A 284 -7.35 -28.19 13.91
CA PRO A 284 -8.20 -28.53 15.04
C PRO A 284 -9.16 -27.36 15.35
N GLY A 285 -10.47 -27.63 15.37
CA GLY A 285 -11.48 -26.73 15.94
C GLY A 285 -12.32 -25.88 14.98
N THR A 286 -12.28 -26.08 13.66
CA THR A 286 -13.15 -25.31 12.72
C THR A 286 -14.41 -26.07 12.31
N ALA A 287 -15.58 -25.47 12.52
CA ALA A 287 -16.88 -26.01 12.11
C ALA A 287 -17.16 -25.85 10.60
N ALA A 288 -17.78 -26.86 9.99
CA ALA A 288 -18.15 -26.89 8.58
C ALA A 288 -19.52 -26.19 8.33
N PRO A 289 -19.68 -25.32 7.31
CA PRO A 289 -20.99 -24.88 6.86
C PRO A 289 -21.60 -25.86 5.84
N GLN A 290 -22.94 -25.79 5.73
CA GLN A 290 -23.82 -26.74 5.06
C GLN A 290 -23.83 -26.68 3.52
N LYS A 291 -24.23 -27.82 2.95
CA LYS A 291 -24.31 -28.18 1.54
C LYS A 291 -25.55 -27.59 0.85
N GLU A 292 -25.36 -26.57 0.02
CA GLU A 292 -26.26 -26.27 -1.10
C GLU A 292 -25.41 -26.09 -2.37
N PRO A 293 -25.88 -26.51 -3.56
CA PRO A 293 -25.15 -26.31 -4.81
C PRO A 293 -25.01 -24.80 -5.12
N LEU A 294 -23.76 -24.35 -5.21
CA LEU A 294 -23.36 -22.94 -5.33
C LEU A 294 -24.07 -22.21 -6.48
N LEU A 295 -24.22 -22.85 -7.65
CA LEU A 295 -24.87 -22.28 -8.83
C LEU A 295 -26.32 -21.84 -8.55
N ALA A 296 -27.08 -22.64 -7.79
CA ALA A 296 -28.47 -22.30 -7.45
C ALA A 296 -28.54 -21.11 -6.48
N ARG A 297 -27.51 -20.94 -5.63
CA ARG A 297 -27.41 -19.80 -4.71
C ARG A 297 -27.03 -18.52 -5.43
N VAL A 298 -26.11 -18.62 -6.40
CA VAL A 298 -25.72 -17.48 -7.25
C VAL A 298 -26.94 -16.97 -8.01
N ARG A 299 -27.70 -17.85 -8.69
CA ARG A 299 -28.90 -17.43 -9.43
C ARG A 299 -29.94 -16.76 -8.52
N ARG A 300 -30.24 -17.36 -7.36
CA ARG A 300 -31.17 -16.78 -6.38
C ARG A 300 -30.71 -15.43 -5.82
N TYR A 301 -29.41 -15.28 -5.52
CA TYR A 301 -28.86 -14.06 -4.92
C TYR A 301 -28.79 -12.88 -5.89
N PHE A 302 -28.66 -13.18 -7.18
CA PHE A 302 -28.71 -12.20 -8.26
C PHE A 302 -30.10 -12.03 -8.88
N GLY A 303 -31.11 -12.79 -8.43
CA GLY A 303 -32.48 -12.69 -8.94
C GLY A 303 -32.62 -13.18 -10.39
N LEU A 304 -31.84 -14.20 -10.77
CA LEU A 304 -31.78 -14.79 -12.12
C LEU A 304 -32.64 -16.06 -12.26
N ASP A 305 -33.58 -16.29 -11.33
CA ASP A 305 -34.55 -17.39 -11.42
C ASP A 305 -35.82 -16.84 -12.12
N ASP A 306 -36.25 -17.50 -13.21
CA ASP A 306 -37.45 -17.17 -14.01
C ASP A 306 -38.74 -17.09 -13.18
#